data_AF-S3XIA2-F1
#
_entry.id   AF-S3XIA2-F1
#
_cell.length_a   1.000
_cell.length_b   1.000
_cell.length_c   1.000
_cell.angle_alpha   90.00
_cell.angle_beta   90.00
_cell.angle_gamma   90.00
#
_symmetry.space_group_name_H-M   'P 1'
#
loop_
_entity.id
_entity.type
_entity.pdbx_description
1 polymer ?
#
loop_
_entity_poly.entity_id
_entity_poly.type
_entity_poly.pdbx_seq_one_letter_code
_entity_poly.pdbx_strand_id
1 'polypeptide(L)'
;MIEFYDLSLALHSFFSKFFIALSLIFLILIFSNSQNGIKFHKRIRFFIPLYSFSLSALIFTGIIMLPVINFHISFKVFLMILASIIFPAFIGISFKALKKGYYTKSYENFKKKAKILVIIILAITLILEIL
;
A
#
# COMPACT_ATOMS: atom_id res chain seq x y z
N MET A 1 -4.26 4.26 29.39
CA MET A 1 -4.22 3.01 28.59
C MET A 1 -5.36 2.96 27.58
N ILE A 2 -6.62 3.18 28.00
CA ILE A 2 -7.79 3.19 27.11
C ILE A 2 -7.71 4.31 26.04
N GLU A 3 -7.42 5.55 26.45
CA GLU A 3 -7.32 6.68 25.49
C GLU A 3 -6.23 6.48 24.41
N PHE A 4 -5.11 5.85 24.77
CA PHE A 4 -4.03 5.57 23.82
C PHE A 4 -4.42 4.47 22.82
N TYR A 5 -5.16 3.46 23.28
CA TYR A 5 -5.72 2.42 22.42
C TYR A 5 -6.71 3.01 21.42
N ASP A 6 -7.67 3.80 21.90
CA ASP A 6 -8.72 4.38 21.08
C ASP A 6 -8.15 5.34 20.04
N LEU A 7 -7.15 6.14 20.42
CA LEU A 7 -6.42 6.98 19.48
C LEU A 7 -5.68 6.15 18.42
N SER A 8 -4.97 5.10 18.82
CA SER A 8 -4.24 4.23 17.88
C SER A 8 -5.18 3.51 16.93
N LEU A 9 -6.31 3.01 17.43
CA LEU A 9 -7.37 2.38 16.63
C LEU A 9 -7.96 3.37 15.63
N ALA A 10 -8.27 4.60 16.07
CA ALA A 10 -8.80 5.65 15.20
C ALA A 10 -7.81 6.01 14.09
N LEU A 11 -6.53 6.18 14.43
CA LEU A 11 -5.47 6.42 13.46
C LEU A 11 -5.28 5.24 12.50
N HIS A 12 -5.30 4.01 12.99
CA HIS A 12 -5.17 2.81 12.17
C HIS A 12 -6.32 2.71 11.16
N SER A 13 -7.57 2.90 11.61
CA SER A 13 -8.74 2.92 10.71
C SER A 13 -8.68 4.06 9.71
N PHE A 14 -8.25 5.25 10.13
CA PHE A 14 -8.04 6.38 9.22
C PHE A 14 -7.01 6.03 8.13
N PHE A 15 -5.84 5.53 8.51
CA PHE A 15 -4.79 5.15 7.57
C PHE A 15 -5.19 3.97 6.68
N SER A 16 -6.04 3.04 7.16
CA SER A 16 -6.60 1.96 6.34
C SER A 16 -7.46 2.51 5.20
N LYS A 17 -8.45 3.35 5.54
CA LYS A 17 -9.33 4.00 4.56
C LYS A 17 -8.54 4.90 3.61
N PHE A 18 -7.57 5.64 4.13
CA PHE A 18 -6.69 6.49 3.34
C PHE A 18 -5.82 5.66 2.38
N PHE A 19 -5.27 4.54 2.82
CA PHE A 19 -4.49 3.62 1.99
C PHE A 19 -5.33 2.98 0.88
N ILE A 20 -6.59 2.61 1.17
CA ILE A 20 -7.54 2.11 0.18
C ILE A 20 -7.81 3.20 -0.88
N ALA A 21 -8.07 4.44 -0.46
CA ALA A 21 -8.27 5.56 -1.37
C ALA A 21 -7.04 5.81 -2.26
N LEU A 22 -5.84 5.80 -1.67
CA LEU A 22 -4.59 5.92 -2.43
C LEU A 22 -4.37 4.75 -3.40
N SER A 23 -4.75 3.53 -3.02
CA SER A 23 -4.67 2.35 -3.91
C SER A 23 -5.57 2.51 -5.13
N LEU A 24 -6.78 3.05 -4.97
CA LEU A 24 -7.69 3.36 -6.07
C LEU A 24 -7.11 4.47 -6.97
N ILE A 25 -6.59 5.55 -6.38
CA ILE A 25 -5.90 6.60 -7.13
C ILE A 25 -4.73 6.00 -7.91
N PHE A 26 -3.95 5.10 -7.30
CA PHE A 26 -2.82 4.47 -7.97
C PHE A 26 -3.26 3.66 -9.19
N LEU A 27 -4.36 2.91 -9.09
CA LEU A 27 -4.93 2.20 -10.23
C LEU A 27 -5.32 3.17 -11.35
N ILE A 28 -6.04 4.25 -11.03
CA ILE A 28 -6.42 5.28 -12.01
C ILE A 28 -5.17 5.85 -12.70
N LEU A 29 -4.11 6.11 -11.93
CA LEU A 29 -2.83 6.61 -12.45
C LEU A 29 -2.16 5.61 -13.41
N ILE A 30 -2.25 4.30 -13.13
CA ILE A 30 -1.71 3.24 -13.99
C ILE A 30 -2.54 3.12 -15.28
N PHE A 31 -3.86 3.23 -15.19
CA PHE A 31 -4.78 3.15 -16.34
C PHE A 31 -4.73 4.36 -17.27
N SER A 32 -4.37 5.54 -16.75
CA SER A 32 -4.24 6.75 -17.55
C SER A 32 -3.15 6.57 -18.63
N ASN A 33 -3.59 6.41 -19.88
CA ASN A 33 -2.72 6.28 -21.04
C ASN A 33 -2.13 7.66 -21.39
N SER A 34 -1.08 8.06 -20.67
CA SER A 34 -0.26 9.18 -21.10
C SER A 34 0.58 8.76 -22.30
N GLN A 35 0.30 9.34 -23.47
CA GLN A 35 1.13 9.21 -24.68
C GLN A 35 2.60 9.63 -24.43
N ASN A 36 2.81 10.48 -23.41
CA ASN A 36 4.14 10.91 -22.96
C ASN A 36 4.64 10.05 -21.79
N GLY A 37 5.56 9.12 -22.08
CA GLY A 37 6.17 8.23 -21.07
C GLY A 37 6.95 8.95 -19.97
N ILE A 38 7.52 10.13 -20.24
CA ILE A 38 8.25 10.95 -19.24
C ILE A 38 7.29 11.55 -18.21
N LYS A 39 6.15 12.11 -18.66
CA LYS A 39 5.12 12.65 -17.76
C LYS A 39 4.52 11.56 -16.88
N PHE A 40 4.30 10.37 -17.45
CA PHE A 40 3.87 9.18 -16.71
C PHE A 40 4.87 8.79 -15.62
N HIS A 41 6.16 8.65 -15.98
CA HIS A 41 7.19 8.28 -15.01
C HIS A 41 7.30 9.25 -13.84
N LYS A 42 7.33 10.56 -14.11
CA LYS A 42 7.38 11.59 -13.05
C LYS A 42 6.18 11.46 -12.11
N ARG A 43 4.97 11.37 -12.66
CA ARG A 43 3.73 11.27 -11.86
C ARG A 43 3.74 10.06 -10.93
N ILE A 44 4.08 8.88 -11.47
CA ILE A 44 4.15 7.65 -10.67
C ILE A 44 5.27 7.74 -9.63
N ARG A 45 6.44 8.27 -9.99
CA ARG A 45 7.57 8.43 -9.07
C ARG A 45 7.25 9.34 -7.88
N PHE A 46 6.46 10.40 -8.09
CA PHE A 46 6.00 11.26 -7.00
C PHE A 46 4.91 10.60 -6.14
N PHE A 47 4.09 9.73 -6.72
CA PHE A 47 3.02 9.06 -5.98
C PHE A 47 3.52 7.94 -5.06
N ILE A 48 4.59 7.23 -5.45
CA ILE A 48 5.13 6.09 -4.69
C ILE A 48 5.53 6.46 -3.25
N PRO A 49 6.27 7.56 -2.98
CA PRO A 49 6.57 7.98 -1.62
C PRO A 49 5.33 8.18 -0.74
N LEU A 50 4.27 8.81 -1.28
CA LEU A 50 3.01 9.03 -0.57
C LEU A 50 2.31 7.70 -0.26
N TYR A 51 2.28 6.79 -1.23
CA TYR A 51 1.71 5.46 -1.09
C TYR A 51 2.45 4.63 -0.03
N SER A 52 3.78 4.62 -0.08
CA SER A 52 4.63 3.94 0.90
C SER A 52 4.51 4.54 2.29
N PHE A 53 4.41 5.88 2.41
CA PHE A 53 4.22 6.56 3.69
C PHE A 53 2.92 6.12 4.35
N SER A 54 1.81 6.11 3.61
CA SER A 54 0.52 5.63 4.11
C SER A 54 0.59 4.19 4.61
N LEU A 55 1.29 3.31 3.87
CA LEU A 55 1.50 1.93 4.29
C LEU A 55 2.35 1.85 5.57
N SER A 56 3.43 2.62 5.66
CA SER A 56 4.27 2.67 6.85
C SER A 56 3.50 3.15 8.09
N ALA A 57 2.66 4.17 7.94
CA ALA A 57 1.81 4.67 9.02
C ALA A 57 0.76 3.63 9.47
N LEU A 58 0.17 2.90 8.52
CA LEU A 58 -0.72 1.78 8.80
C LEU A 58 -0.02 0.68 9.60
N ILE A 59 1.16 0.26 9.16
CA ILE A 59 1.95 -0.78 9.84
C ILE A 59 2.35 -0.31 11.24
N PHE A 60 2.81 0.93 11.36
CA PHE A 60 3.26 1.50 12.62
C PHE A 60 2.14 1.57 13.67
N THR A 61 0.96 2.06 13.30
CA THR A 61 -0.21 2.10 14.18
C THR A 61 -0.67 0.69 14.58
N GLY A 62 -0.60 -0.28 13.67
CA GLY A 62 -0.88 -1.68 13.97
C GLY A 62 0.10 -2.28 15.00
N ILE A 63 1.40 -2.00 14.87
CA ILE A 63 2.42 -2.44 15.82
C ILE A 63 2.18 -1.84 17.21
N ILE A 64 1.83 -0.56 17.29
CA ILE A 64 1.52 0.11 18.55
C ILE A 64 0.35 -0.54 19.30
N MET A 65 -0.62 -1.12 18.58
CA MET A 65 -1.77 -1.79 19.20
C MET A 65 -1.41 -3.18 19.77
N LEU A 66 -0.35 -3.84 19.30
CA LEU A 66 0.00 -5.22 19.70
C LEU A 66 0.23 -5.39 21.22
N PRO A 67 0.99 -4.52 21.91
CA PRO A 67 1.17 -4.62 23.36
C PRO A 67 -0.13 -4.38 24.12
N VAL A 68 -1.01 -3.53 23.59
CA VAL A 68 -2.27 -3.17 24.23
C VAL A 68 -3.26 -4.34 24.24
N ILE A 69 -3.21 -5.19 23.19
CA ILE A 69 -3.96 -6.45 23.14
C ILE A 69 -3.23 -7.62 23.81
N ASN A 70 -2.22 -7.35 24.65
CA ASN A 70 -1.37 -8.36 25.30
C ASN A 70 -0.77 -9.37 24.32
N PHE A 71 -0.45 -8.94 23.10
CA PHE A 71 0.05 -9.81 22.03
C PHE A 71 -0.86 -11.01 21.72
N HIS A 72 -2.16 -10.88 21.93
CA HIS A 72 -3.12 -11.91 21.52
C HIS A 72 -3.19 -11.98 19.99
N ILE A 73 -2.43 -12.90 19.39
CA ILE A 73 -2.36 -13.08 17.93
C ILE A 73 -3.60 -13.87 17.48
N SER A 74 -4.67 -13.15 17.15
CA SER A 74 -5.79 -13.73 16.42
C SER A 74 -5.39 -14.00 14.96
N PHE A 75 -6.18 -14.82 14.25
CA PHE A 75 -5.97 -15.08 12.83
C PHE A 75 -5.93 -13.78 11.99
N LYS A 76 -6.76 -12.80 12.33
CA LYS A 76 -6.74 -11.46 11.72
C LYS A 76 -5.40 -10.76 11.91
N VAL A 77 -4.92 -10.70 13.16
CA VAL A 77 -3.65 -10.03 13.50
C VAL A 77 -2.47 -10.71 12.80
N PHE A 78 -2.48 -12.04 12.72
CA PHE A 78 -1.48 -12.80 11.98
C PHE A 78 -1.45 -12.41 10.49
N LEU A 79 -2.62 -12.32 9.84
CA LEU A 79 -2.70 -11.89 8.44
C LEU A 79 -2.23 -10.44 8.24
N MET A 80 -2.51 -9.53 9.19
CA MET A 80 -2.03 -8.15 9.14
C MET A 80 -0.50 -8.07 9.23
N ILE A 81 0.13 -8.86 10.11
CA ILE A 81 1.59 -8.96 10.21
C ILE A 81 2.17 -9.49 8.89
N LEU A 82 1.58 -10.54 8.33
CA LEU A 82 2.04 -11.12 7.08
C LEU A 82 1.90 -10.11 5.91
N ALA A 83 0.79 -9.38 5.84
CA ALA A 83 0.59 -8.30 4.87
C ALA A 83 1.61 -7.16 5.03
N SER A 84 2.01 -6.83 6.28
CA SER A 84 3.01 -5.79 6.56
C SER A 84 4.38 -6.08 5.94
N ILE A 85 4.71 -7.36 5.71
CA ILE A 85 5.97 -7.80 5.09
C ILE A 85 5.81 -7.88 3.56
N ILE A 86 4.69 -8.43 3.09
CA ILE A 86 4.45 -8.65 1.65
C ILE A 86 4.22 -7.34 0.89
N PHE A 87 3.46 -6.40 1.45
CA PHE A 87 3.09 -5.17 0.73
C PHE A 87 4.32 -4.30 0.39
N PRO A 88 5.27 -4.04 1.31
CA PRO A 88 6.50 -3.33 0.96
C PRO A 88 7.32 -4.04 -0.13
N ALA A 89 7.38 -5.38 -0.10
CA ALA A 89 8.08 -6.15 -1.14
C ALA A 89 7.43 -5.95 -2.52
N PHE A 90 6.10 -5.99 -2.60
CA PHE A 90 5.35 -5.74 -3.85
C PHE A 90 5.56 -4.32 -4.40
N ILE A 91 5.60 -3.32 -3.51
CA ILE A 91 5.91 -1.94 -3.88
C ILE A 91 7.34 -1.84 -4.43
N GLY A 92 8.31 -2.48 -3.77
CA GLY A 92 9.70 -2.53 -4.21
C GLY A 92 9.89 -3.18 -5.59
N ILE A 93 9.21 -4.32 -5.83
CA ILE A 93 9.21 -5.00 -7.13
C ILE A 93 8.62 -4.09 -8.23
N SER A 94 7.52 -3.41 -7.93
CA SER A 94 6.88 -2.46 -8.85
C SER A 94 7.80 -1.27 -9.16
N PHE A 95 8.50 -0.74 -8.16
CA PHE A 95 9.44 0.37 -8.34
C PHE A 95 10.65 -0.04 -9.21
N LYS A 96 11.17 -1.25 -9.03
CA LYS A 96 12.24 -1.79 -9.89
C LYS A 96 11.77 -1.89 -11.35
N ALA A 97 10.53 -2.33 -11.58
CA ALA A 97 9.94 -2.36 -12.91
C ALA A 97 9.74 -0.95 -13.51
N LEU A 98 9.36 0.04 -12.69
CA LEU A 98 9.24 1.44 -13.12
C LEU A 98 10.60 2.01 -13.58
N LYS A 99 11.67 1.72 -12.81
CA LYS A 99 13.03 2.15 -13.15
C LYS A 99 13.49 1.50 -14.46
N LYS A 100 13.22 0.21 -14.67
CA LYS A 100 13.51 -0.48 -15.93
C LYS A 100 12.78 0.16 -17.12
N GLY A 101 11.49 0.48 -16.95
CA GLY A 101 10.68 1.10 -17.99
C GLY A 101 11.15 2.49 -18.42
N TYR A 102 11.82 3.23 -17.52
CA TYR A 102 12.47 4.50 -17.86
C TYR A 102 13.63 4.30 -18.85
N TYR A 103 14.51 3.32 -18.60
CA TYR A 103 15.63 3.03 -19.49
C TYR A 103 15.20 2.40 -20.81
N THR A 104 14.22 1.49 -20.79
CA THR A 104 13.74 0.81 -22.00
C THR A 104 12.70 1.63 -22.79
N LYS A 105 12.33 2.83 -22.30
CA LYS A 105 11.25 3.70 -22.82
C LYS A 105 9.88 3.00 -22.98
N SER A 106 9.69 1.82 -22.39
CA SER A 106 8.47 1.03 -22.45
C SER A 106 7.97 0.72 -21.04
N TYR A 107 6.76 1.16 -20.75
CA TYR A 107 6.12 1.03 -19.43
C TYR A 107 5.07 -0.07 -19.37
N GLU A 108 4.85 -0.84 -20.45
CA GLU A 108 3.80 -1.86 -20.50
C GLU A 108 4.01 -2.96 -19.44
N ASN A 109 5.26 -3.41 -19.29
CA ASN A 109 5.63 -4.40 -18.28
C ASN A 109 5.43 -3.86 -16.86
N PHE A 110 5.71 -2.57 -16.62
CA PHE A 110 5.42 -1.93 -15.34
C PHE A 110 3.91 -1.86 -15.11
N LYS A 111 3.12 -1.37 -16.07
CA LYS A 111 1.67 -1.23 -15.95
C LYS A 111 1.00 -2.57 -15.63
N LYS A 112 1.35 -3.64 -16.35
CA LYS A 112 0.81 -4.99 -16.11
C LYS A 112 1.13 -5.48 -14.69
N LYS A 113 2.41 -5.40 -14.28
CA LYS A 113 2.84 -5.87 -12.95
C LYS A 113 2.23 -5.03 -11.82
N ALA A 114 2.35 -3.71 -11.91
CA ALA A 114 1.83 -2.80 -10.90
C ALA A 114 0.31 -2.92 -10.76
N LYS A 115 -0.44 -3.06 -11.86
CA LYS A 115 -1.89 -3.29 -11.83
C LYS A 115 -2.24 -4.55 -11.02
N ILE A 116 -1.61 -5.68 -11.33
CA ILE A 116 -1.88 -6.95 -10.63
C ILE A 116 -1.55 -6.80 -9.13
N LEU A 117 -0.38 -6.26 -8.80
CA LEU A 117 0.07 -6.13 -7.43
C LEU A 117 -0.81 -5.17 -6.62
N VAL A 118 -1.21 -4.03 -7.19
CA VAL A 118 -2.10 -3.08 -6.51
C VAL A 118 -3.51 -3.65 -6.31
N ILE A 119 -4.03 -4.42 -7.29
CA ILE A 119 -5.33 -5.12 -7.12
C ILE A 119 -5.25 -6.13 -5.99
N ILE A 120 -4.17 -6.91 -5.91
CA ILE A 120 -3.97 -7.88 -4.82
C ILE A 120 -3.88 -7.17 -3.47
N ILE A 121 -3.10 -6.09 -3.38
CA ILE A 121 -2.97 -5.28 -2.16
C ILE A 121 -4.34 -4.74 -1.74
N LEU A 122 -5.10 -4.18 -2.68
CA LEU A 122 -6.43 -3.62 -2.43
C LEU A 122 -7.42 -4.70 -1.96
N ALA A 123 -7.43 -5.87 -2.59
CA ALA A 123 -8.30 -6.98 -2.20
C ALA A 123 -7.97 -7.48 -0.78
N ILE A 124 -6.70 -7.69 -0.46
CA ILE A 124 -6.27 -8.11 0.88
C ILE A 124 -6.62 -7.04 1.92
N THR A 125 -6.38 -5.76 1.62
CA THR A 125 -6.70 -4.66 2.54
C THR A 125 -8.20 -4.59 2.85
N LEU A 126 -9.05 -4.75 1.83
CA LEU A 126 -10.51 -4.77 2.02
C LEU A 126 -10.96 -5.97 2.85
N ILE A 127 -10.39 -7.16 2.63
CA ILE A 127 -10.70 -8.35 3.44
C ILE A 127 -10.32 -8.10 4.91
N LEU A 128 -9.15 -7.52 5.16
CA LEU A 128 -8.68 -7.23 6.52
C LEU A 128 -9.47 -6.13 7.23
N GLU A 129 -10.06 -5.20 6.49
CA GLU A 129 -10.94 -4.17 7.05
C GLU A 129 -12.29 -4.75 7.52
N ILE A 130 -12.76 -5.82 6.86
CA ILE A 130 -14.07 -6.45 7.13
C ILE A 130 -13.97 -7.55 8.20
N LEU A 131 -12.88 -8.33 8.19
CA LEU A 131 -12.61 -9.41 9.16
C LEU A 131 -12.47 -8.87 10.59
#